data_AF-A0A965VS61-F1
#
_entry.id   AF-A0A965VS61-F1
#
_cell.length_a   1.000
_cell.length_b   1.000
_cell.length_c   1.000
_cell.angle_alpha   90.00
_cell.angle_beta   90.00
_cell.angle_gamma   90.00
#
_symmetry.space_group_name_H-M   'P 1'
#
loop_
_entity.id
_entity.type
_entity.pdbx_description
1 polymer ?
#
loop_
_entity_poly.entity_id
_entity_poly.type
_entity_poly.pdbx_seq_one_letter_code
_entity_poly.pdbx_strand_id
1 'polypeptide(L)'
;MKTLVLIAATYALAFGGPKAQLCKPSGCNGELCTEKGKKMISPCVVLPQHQCVKKSKCEVQADGKCGWTQTEEYQACLKQFLPK
;
A
#
# COMPACT_ATOMS: atom_id res chain seq x y z
N MET A 1 -15.50 7.10 35.25
CA MET A 1 -15.87 6.61 33.90
C MET A 1 -15.80 7.69 32.82
N LYS A 2 -16.26 8.95 33.05
CA LYS A 2 -16.15 10.06 32.07
C LYS A 2 -14.70 10.44 31.70
N THR A 3 -13.75 10.28 32.63
CA THR A 3 -12.34 10.64 32.44
C THR A 3 -11.61 9.75 31.42
N LEU A 4 -11.99 8.48 31.29
CA LEU A 4 -11.36 7.54 30.35
C LEU A 4 -11.75 7.83 28.89
N VAL A 5 -12.97 8.32 28.65
CA VAL A 5 -13.48 8.64 27.30
C VAL A 5 -12.77 9.86 26.71
N LEU A 6 -12.47 10.87 27.55
CA LEU A 6 -11.76 12.07 27.13
C LEU A 6 -10.31 11.78 26.72
N ILE A 7 -9.65 10.84 27.41
CA ILE A 7 -8.28 10.43 27.05
C ILE A 7 -8.29 9.68 25.70
N ALA A 8 -9.22 8.75 25.46
CA ALA A 8 -9.31 8.06 24.17
C ALA A 8 -9.56 9.03 22.99
N ALA A 9 -10.40 10.05 23.19
CA ALA A 9 -10.70 11.05 22.16
C ALA A 9 -9.53 12.01 21.89
N THR A 10 -8.78 12.43 22.91
CA THR A 10 -7.59 13.28 22.71
C THR A 10 -6.44 12.50 22.06
N TYR A 11 -6.29 11.20 22.34
CA TYR A 11 -5.35 10.34 21.62
C TYR A 11 -5.78 10.12 20.15
N ALA A 12 -7.05 9.85 19.88
CA ALA A 12 -7.54 9.65 18.51
C ALA A 12 -7.37 10.90 17.60
N LEU A 13 -7.39 12.10 18.18
CA LEU A 13 -7.15 13.35 17.45
C LEU A 13 -5.65 13.67 17.28
N ALA A 14 -4.78 13.11 18.12
CA ALA A 14 -3.33 13.29 18.03
C ALA A 14 -2.60 12.20 17.22
N PHE A 15 -3.21 11.02 17.07
CA PHE A 15 -2.64 9.86 16.37
C PHE A 15 -3.59 9.43 15.25
N GLY A 16 -3.32 9.91 14.04
CA GLY A 16 -4.20 9.89 12.86
C GLY A 16 -5.10 8.65 12.69
N GLY A 17 -6.36 8.92 12.34
CA GLY A 17 -7.46 7.96 12.21
C GLY A 17 -7.27 6.84 11.16
N PRO A 18 -8.32 6.04 10.91
CA PRO A 18 -8.22 4.75 10.22
C PRO A 18 -7.52 4.82 8.85
N LYS A 19 -6.29 4.31 8.82
CA LYS A 19 -5.34 4.39 7.71
C LYS A 19 -5.68 3.54 6.47
N ALA A 20 -6.70 2.69 6.53
CA ALA A 20 -6.99 1.69 5.48
C ALA A 20 -7.36 2.32 4.11
N GLN A 21 -7.83 3.56 4.08
CA GLN A 21 -8.13 4.27 2.82
C GLN A 21 -6.99 5.20 2.36
N LEU A 22 -5.81 5.16 2.98
CA LEU A 22 -4.70 6.07 2.65
C LEU A 22 -3.87 5.63 1.46
N CYS A 23 -3.88 4.36 1.06
CA CYS A 23 -2.98 3.89 0.01
C CYS A 23 -3.66 3.84 -1.36
N LYS A 24 -2.86 4.07 -2.40
CA LYS A 24 -3.25 3.89 -3.80
C LYS A 24 -2.08 3.37 -4.64
N PRO A 25 -2.36 2.53 -5.65
CA PRO A 25 -1.41 2.32 -6.74
C PRO A 25 -1.07 3.66 -7.42
N SER A 26 0.19 3.86 -7.75
CA SER A 26 0.74 5.00 -8.49
C SER A 26 2.02 4.61 -9.22
N GLY A 27 2.76 5.58 -9.76
CA GLY A 27 3.83 5.31 -10.71
C GLY A 27 3.31 5.12 -12.13
N CYS A 28 4.21 5.08 -13.10
CA CYS A 28 3.87 5.05 -14.52
C CYS A 28 3.08 3.80 -14.94
N ASN A 29 3.37 2.66 -14.30
CA ASN A 29 2.78 1.35 -14.57
C ASN A 29 1.88 0.85 -13.43
N GLY A 30 1.69 1.64 -12.37
CA GLY A 30 1.02 1.19 -11.15
C GLY A 30 1.93 0.36 -10.24
N GLU A 31 3.25 0.48 -10.38
CA GLU A 31 4.28 -0.26 -9.66
C GLU A 31 4.56 0.29 -8.25
N LEU A 32 4.14 1.52 -7.95
CA LEU A 32 4.28 2.12 -6.63
C LEU A 32 2.98 1.95 -5.83
N CYS A 33 3.11 1.67 -4.54
CA CYS A 33 2.01 1.81 -3.59
C CYS A 33 2.30 3.02 -2.71
N THR A 34 1.47 4.06 -2.81
CA THR A 34 1.75 5.37 -2.21
C THR A 34 0.56 5.89 -1.43
N GLU A 35 0.83 6.75 -0.46
CA GLU A 35 -0.22 7.51 0.21
C GLU A 35 -0.95 8.42 -0.80
N LYS A 36 -2.28 8.51 -0.67
CA LYS A 36 -3.11 9.44 -1.42
C LYS A 36 -2.64 10.86 -1.16
N GLY A 37 -2.59 11.67 -2.22
CA GLY A 37 -2.08 13.05 -2.16
C GLY A 37 -0.56 13.17 -2.28
N LYS A 38 0.23 12.12 -2.00
CA LYS A 38 1.67 12.14 -2.31
C LYS A 38 1.91 11.98 -3.80
N LYS A 39 2.85 12.78 -4.31
CA LYS A 39 3.34 12.68 -5.69
C LYS A 39 4.70 11.99 -5.66
N MET A 40 4.75 10.80 -6.24
CA MET A 40 6.00 10.08 -6.49
C MET A 40 6.13 9.85 -7.99
N ILE A 41 7.36 9.88 -8.47
CA ILE A 41 7.69 9.65 -9.88
C ILE A 41 8.47 8.34 -9.94
N SER A 42 8.14 7.50 -10.91
CA SER A 42 8.91 6.31 -11.27
C SER A 42 9.35 6.39 -12.73
N PRO A 43 10.44 5.71 -13.10
CA PRO A 43 10.76 5.47 -14.50
C PRO A 43 9.63 4.71 -15.22
N CYS A 44 9.30 5.12 -16.45
CA CYS A 44 8.30 4.43 -17.29
C CYS A 44 8.90 3.21 -18.01
N VAL A 45 9.37 2.23 -17.26
CA VAL A 45 9.90 0.97 -17.82
C VAL A 45 8.80 -0.09 -17.84
N VAL A 46 8.47 -0.60 -19.02
CA VAL A 46 7.43 -1.64 -19.17
C VAL A 46 8.11 -3.00 -19.28
N LEU A 47 7.95 -3.83 -18.24
CA LEU A 47 8.39 -5.22 -18.25
C LEU A 47 7.16 -6.13 -18.16
N PRO A 48 7.15 -7.30 -18.83
CA PRO A 48 6.00 -8.21 -18.80
C PRO A 48 5.51 -8.55 -17.39
N GLN A 49 6.42 -8.78 -16.44
CA GLN A 49 6.09 -9.11 -15.06
C GLN A 49 5.40 -8.00 -14.27
N HIS A 50 5.46 -6.73 -14.72
CA HIS A 50 4.77 -5.62 -14.05
C HIS A 50 3.24 -5.82 -14.03
N GLN A 51 2.69 -6.61 -14.96
CA GLN A 51 1.27 -6.98 -14.93
C GLN A 51 0.87 -7.69 -13.62
N CYS A 52 1.81 -8.37 -12.97
CA CYS A 52 1.55 -9.12 -11.75
C CYS A 52 1.23 -8.19 -10.58
N VAL A 53 1.76 -6.97 -10.53
CA VAL A 53 1.52 -6.00 -9.43
C VAL A 53 0.03 -5.70 -9.24
N LYS A 54 -0.78 -5.75 -10.31
CA LYS A 54 -2.24 -5.58 -10.22
C LYS A 54 -2.94 -6.66 -9.38
N LYS A 55 -2.26 -7.78 -9.12
CA LYS A 55 -2.75 -8.89 -8.28
C LYS A 55 -2.34 -8.74 -6.82
N SER A 56 -1.40 -7.86 -6.49
CA SER A 56 -1.05 -7.53 -5.10
C SER A 56 -2.03 -6.51 -4.48
N LYS A 57 -2.00 -6.36 -3.15
CA LYS A 57 -2.79 -5.36 -2.43
C LYS A 57 -1.93 -4.16 -2.05
N CYS A 58 -2.39 -2.95 -2.38
CA CYS A 58 -1.75 -1.72 -1.94
C CYS A 58 -2.44 -1.21 -0.66
N GLU A 59 -1.78 -1.39 0.48
CA GLU A 59 -2.36 -1.14 1.79
C GLU A 59 -1.31 -0.68 2.81
N VAL A 60 -1.79 -0.23 3.97
CA VAL A 60 -0.90 0.18 5.05
C VAL A 60 -0.29 -1.03 5.71
N GLN A 61 1.04 -1.01 5.80
CA GLN A 61 1.86 -2.06 6.37
C GLN A 61 1.99 -1.90 7.89
N ALA A 62 2.62 -2.88 8.55
CA ALA A 62 2.81 -2.89 10.01
C ALA A 62 3.62 -1.68 10.52
N ASP A 63 4.49 -1.10 9.68
CA ASP A 63 5.24 0.13 9.99
C ASP A 63 4.40 1.42 9.82
N GLY A 64 3.13 1.27 9.45
CA GLY A 64 2.20 2.37 9.27
C GLY A 64 2.36 3.14 7.95
N LYS A 65 3.18 2.67 7.00
CA LYS A 65 3.35 3.26 5.65
C LYS A 65 2.62 2.45 4.59
N CYS A 66 2.37 3.06 3.43
CA CYS A 66 1.82 2.34 2.29
C CYS A 66 2.87 1.41 1.65
N GLY A 67 2.46 0.18 1.35
CA GLY A 67 3.29 -0.81 0.71
C GLY A 67 2.47 -1.91 0.03
N TRP A 68 3.16 -2.75 -0.73
CA TRP A 68 2.55 -3.88 -1.43
C TRP A 68 2.53 -5.12 -0.53
N THR A 69 1.33 -5.64 -0.27
CA THR A 69 1.15 -6.97 0.28
C THR A 69 1.05 -7.98 -0.87
N GLN A 70 1.96 -8.95 -0.86
CA GLN A 70 2.01 -10.00 -1.87
C GLN A 70 0.88 -11.00 -1.64
N THR A 71 0.07 -11.25 -2.66
CA THR A 71 -0.97 -12.27 -2.66
C THR A 71 -0.47 -13.55 -3.30
N GLU A 72 -1.18 -14.65 -3.11
CA GLU A 72 -0.90 -15.91 -3.80
C GLU A 72 -0.99 -15.74 -5.32
N GLU A 73 -1.94 -14.94 -5.82
CA GLU A 73 -2.11 -14.68 -7.26
C GLU A 73 -0.96 -13.86 -7.84
N TYR A 74 -0.43 -12.90 -7.07
CA TYR A 74 0.79 -12.16 -7.43
C TYR A 74 1.97 -13.11 -7.55
N GLN A 75 2.17 -13.98 -6.55
CA GLN A 75 3.27 -14.95 -6.53
C GLN A 75 3.16 -15.96 -7.68
N ALA A 76 1.97 -16.48 -7.95
CA ALA A 76 1.73 -17.38 -9.07
C ALA A 76 2.00 -16.72 -10.43
N CYS A 77 1.63 -15.45 -10.58
CA CYS A 77 1.93 -14.68 -11.79
C CYS A 77 3.43 -14.47 -11.98
N LEU A 78 4.16 -14.07 -10.93
CA LEU A 78 5.60 -13.83 -11.03
C LEU A 78 6.39 -15.07 -11.43
N LYS A 79 6.00 -16.26 -10.96
CA LYS A 79 6.66 -17.52 -11.30
C LYS A 79 6.70 -17.81 -12.80
N GLN A 80 5.84 -17.19 -13.61
CA GLN A 80 5.87 -17.31 -15.07
C GLN A 80 7.07 -16.60 -15.71
N PHE A 81 7.70 -15.66 -14.98
CA PHE A 81 8.79 -14.81 -15.46
C PHE A 81 10.13 -15.07 -14.75
N LEU A 82 10.16 -15.96 -13.75
CA LEU A 82 11.40 -16.34 -13.06
C LEU A 82 12.19 -17.34 -13.91
N PRO A 83 13.53 -17.25 -13.92
CA PRO A 83 14.38 -18.29 -14.50
C PRO A 83 14.06 -19.66 -13.89
N LYS A 84 14.09 -20.70 -14.71
CA LYS A 84 13.94 -22.09 -14.26
C LYS A 84 15.28 -22.65 -13.79
#